data_AF-A0A4U5WVL2-F1
#
_entry.id   AF-A0A4U5WVL2-F1
#
_cell.length_a   1.000
_cell.length_b   1.000
_cell.length_c   1.000
_cell.angle_alpha   90.00
_cell.angle_beta   90.00
_cell.angle_gamma   90.00
#
_symmetry.space_group_name_H-M   'P 1'
#
loop_
_entity.id
_entity.type
_entity.pdbx_description
1 polymer ?
#
loop_
_entity_poly.entity_id
_entity_poly.type
_entity_poly.pdbx_seq_one_letter_code
_entity_poly.pdbx_strand_id
1 'polypeptide(L)'
;MSSHARRNDARRYQEALGVSHTQALRQVREQLPPACSASRAAAVPVCDGQAVPPVLLVAQADLARWAITHLNEVIALGQRLPHNLDEWARLSSYAMTDAHTYTQMMAGTNGAFFQMLGWDDDTIRHHLQVRDADRYVTQHAVAHAAGLFGQPVPEGTDRATWWTIGSQYAAED
;
A
#
# COMPACT_ATOMS: atom_id res chain seq x y z
N MET A 1 -17.45 12.19 26.49
CA MET A 1 -18.10 12.49 25.18
C MET A 1 -17.91 11.29 24.25
N SER A 2 -19.00 10.68 23.78
CA SER A 2 -19.00 9.36 23.12
C SER A 2 -18.41 9.38 21.70
N SER A 3 -17.81 8.25 21.27
CA SER A 3 -17.27 8.01 19.93
C SER A 3 -18.23 8.39 18.79
N HIS A 4 -19.53 8.24 19.03
CA HIS A 4 -20.59 8.57 18.09
C HIS A 4 -20.71 10.08 17.81
N ALA A 5 -20.45 10.94 18.80
CA ALA A 5 -20.48 12.39 18.61
C ALA A 5 -19.37 12.85 17.64
N ARG A 6 -18.14 12.32 17.81
CA ARG A 6 -17.00 12.62 16.92
C ARG A 6 -17.21 12.12 15.49
N ARG A 7 -17.79 10.93 15.29
CA ARG A 7 -18.14 10.42 13.95
C ARG A 7 -19.20 11.28 13.27
N ASN A 8 -20.20 11.75 14.01
CA ASN A 8 -21.25 12.62 13.47
C ASN A 8 -20.72 14.00 13.09
N ASP A 9 -19.80 14.58 13.86
CA ASP A 9 -19.18 15.86 13.53
C ASP A 9 -18.27 15.76 12.30
N ALA A 10 -17.50 14.68 12.17
CA ALA A 10 -16.72 14.41 10.96
C ALA A 10 -17.61 14.24 9.72
N ARG A 11 -18.76 13.58 9.86
CA ARG A 11 -19.75 13.43 8.77
C ARG A 11 -20.38 14.76 8.37
N ARG A 12 -20.73 15.61 9.36
CA ARG A 12 -21.25 16.97 9.12
C ARG A 12 -20.23 17.88 8.44
N TYR A 13 -18.95 17.76 8.79
CA TYR A 13 -17.88 18.50 8.13
C TYR A 13 -17.67 18.06 6.68
N GLN A 14 -17.83 16.75 6.39
CA GLN A 14 -17.83 16.22 5.02
C GLN A 14 -19.06 16.67 4.21
N GLU A 15 -20.24 16.67 4.83
CA GLU A 15 -21.47 17.20 4.21
C GLU A 15 -21.35 18.71 3.90
N ALA A 16 -20.67 19.49 4.76
CA ALA A 16 -20.45 20.93 4.57
C ALA A 16 -19.48 21.28 3.44
N LEU A 17 -18.54 20.39 3.10
CA LEU A 17 -17.58 20.58 1.99
C LEU A 17 -18.15 20.21 0.61
N GLY A 18 -19.40 19.72 0.55
CA GLY A 18 -20.11 19.43 -0.70
C GLY A 18 -19.57 18.26 -1.54
N VAL A 19 -18.49 17.63 -1.09
CA VAL A 19 -17.82 16.50 -1.76
C VAL A 19 -17.71 15.37 -0.76
N SER A 20 -18.18 14.17 -1.13
CA SER A 20 -18.07 13.01 -0.25
C SER A 20 -16.61 12.69 0.07
N HIS A 21 -16.32 12.17 1.26
CA HIS A 21 -14.96 11.78 1.66
C HIS A 21 -14.26 10.88 0.63
N THR A 22 -15.00 9.93 0.06
CA THR A 22 -14.51 9.03 -0.99
C THR A 22 -14.11 9.79 -2.25
N GLN A 23 -14.89 10.79 -2.67
CA GLN A 23 -14.54 11.65 -3.80
C GLN A 23 -13.32 12.52 -3.50
N ALA A 24 -13.22 13.08 -2.29
CA ALA A 24 -12.06 13.87 -1.88
C ALA A 24 -10.78 13.02 -1.87
N LEU A 25 -10.83 11.81 -1.31
CA LEU A 25 -9.71 10.87 -1.34
C LEU A 25 -9.30 10.51 -2.78
N ARG A 26 -10.28 10.27 -3.66
CA ARG A 26 -10.00 10.01 -5.07
C ARG A 26 -9.28 11.19 -5.72
N GLN A 27 -9.72 12.42 -5.47
CA GLN A 27 -9.06 13.62 -6.01
C GLN A 27 -7.60 13.73 -5.53
N VAL A 28 -7.35 13.49 -4.25
CA VAL A 28 -5.97 13.48 -3.70
C VAL A 28 -5.14 12.40 -4.38
N ARG A 29 -5.66 11.17 -4.52
CA ARG A 29 -4.95 10.09 -5.21
C ARG A 29 -4.62 10.45 -6.66
N GLU A 30 -5.54 11.12 -7.36
CA GLU A 30 -5.36 11.55 -8.75
C GLU A 30 -4.26 12.63 -8.93
N GLN A 31 -3.95 13.39 -7.87
CA GLN A 31 -2.92 14.44 -7.90
C GLN A 31 -1.50 13.93 -7.59
N LEU A 32 -1.36 12.72 -7.05
CA LEU A 32 -0.04 12.15 -6.77
C LEU A 32 0.76 11.95 -8.08
N PRO A 33 2.05 12.29 -8.13
CA PRO A 33 2.88 11.97 -9.29
C PRO A 33 3.05 10.44 -9.43
N PRO A 34 3.37 9.92 -10.64
CA PRO A 34 3.83 8.54 -10.81
C PRO A 34 5.01 8.23 -9.89
N ALA A 35 5.16 6.98 -9.47
CA ALA A 35 6.31 6.58 -8.68
C ALA A 35 7.57 6.61 -9.57
N CYS A 36 8.67 7.19 -9.06
CA CYS A 36 9.93 7.28 -9.81
C CYS A 36 10.52 5.92 -10.22
N SER A 37 10.08 4.84 -9.59
CA SER A 37 10.53 3.46 -9.81
C SER A 37 9.42 2.56 -10.37
N ALA A 38 8.51 3.10 -11.18
CA ALA A 38 7.48 2.32 -11.86
C ALA A 38 8.07 1.11 -12.59
N SER A 39 7.40 -0.03 -12.49
CA SER A 39 7.83 -1.29 -13.11
C SER A 39 6.64 -2.15 -13.49
N ARG A 40 6.86 -3.12 -14.37
CA ARG A 40 5.85 -4.11 -14.79
C ARG A 40 6.28 -5.50 -14.38
N ALA A 41 5.38 -6.24 -13.73
CA ALA A 41 5.57 -7.65 -13.48
C ALA A 41 5.48 -8.43 -14.79
N ALA A 42 6.26 -9.50 -14.88
CA ALA A 42 6.12 -10.46 -15.98
C ALA A 42 4.79 -11.22 -15.81
N ALA A 43 4.09 -11.45 -16.92
CA ALA A 43 2.92 -12.35 -16.91
C ALA A 43 3.38 -13.78 -16.57
N VAL A 44 2.61 -14.48 -15.76
CA VAL A 44 2.95 -15.83 -15.27
C VAL A 44 1.78 -16.76 -15.59
N PRO A 45 2.01 -18.01 -16.05
CA PRO A 45 0.96 -18.96 -16.35
C PRO A 45 0.19 -19.51 -15.12
N VAL A 46 0.32 -18.88 -13.96
CA VAL A 46 -0.08 -19.45 -12.67
C VAL A 46 -1.12 -18.56 -12.02
N CYS A 47 -2.38 -18.91 -12.25
CA CYS A 47 -3.47 -18.96 -11.28
C CYS A 47 -4.75 -19.08 -12.10
N ASP A 48 -5.40 -20.24 -12.05
CA ASP A 48 -6.76 -20.41 -12.55
C ASP A 48 -7.63 -19.42 -11.75
N GLY A 49 -7.97 -18.29 -12.37
CA GLY A 49 -8.18 -16.97 -11.74
C GLY A 49 -9.41 -16.81 -10.86
N GLN A 50 -9.72 -17.79 -10.00
CA GLN A 50 -10.93 -17.83 -9.19
C GLN A 50 -10.67 -17.64 -7.69
N ALA A 51 -9.45 -17.87 -7.18
CA ALA A 51 -9.13 -17.75 -5.75
C ALA A 51 -7.91 -16.85 -5.50
N VAL A 52 -7.95 -16.09 -4.39
CA VAL A 52 -6.81 -15.30 -3.92
C VAL A 52 -5.77 -16.25 -3.32
N PRO A 53 -4.50 -16.22 -3.77
CA PRO A 53 -3.46 -17.11 -3.24
C PRO A 53 -3.24 -16.90 -1.72
N PRO A 54 -3.14 -17.96 -0.91
CA PRO A 54 -2.88 -17.85 0.54
C PRO A 54 -1.63 -17.04 0.87
N VAL A 55 -0.52 -17.28 0.15
CA VAL A 55 0.74 -16.53 0.31
C VAL A 55 0.57 -15.02 0.16
N LEU A 56 -0.33 -14.58 -0.75
CA LEU A 56 -0.64 -13.16 -0.91
C LEU A 56 -1.40 -12.62 0.29
N LEU A 57 -2.34 -13.39 0.86
CA LEU A 57 -3.09 -13.00 2.06
C LEU A 57 -2.17 -12.87 3.28
N VAL A 58 -1.23 -13.80 3.46
CA VAL A 58 -0.22 -13.75 4.53
C VAL A 58 0.63 -12.49 4.41
N ALA A 59 1.16 -12.22 3.21
CA ALA A 59 1.97 -11.05 2.95
C ALA A 59 1.18 -9.73 3.18
N GLN A 60 -0.08 -9.66 2.73
CA GLN A 60 -0.94 -8.50 2.96
C GLN A 60 -1.22 -8.29 4.45
N ALA A 61 -1.46 -9.36 5.21
CA ALA A 61 -1.66 -9.27 6.65
C ALA A 61 -0.40 -8.77 7.38
N ASP A 62 0.78 -9.22 6.96
CA ASP A 62 2.06 -8.78 7.55
C ASP A 62 2.35 -7.30 7.29
N LEU A 63 2.25 -6.87 6.03
CA LEU A 63 2.42 -5.47 5.64
C LEU A 63 1.40 -4.56 6.34
N ALA A 64 0.15 -5.00 6.48
CA ALA A 64 -0.89 -4.25 7.20
C ALA A 64 -0.55 -4.10 8.68
N ARG A 65 -0.03 -5.16 9.31
CA ARG A 65 0.39 -5.13 10.71
C ARG A 65 1.48 -4.09 10.95
N TRP A 66 2.49 -4.04 10.08
CA TRP A 66 3.55 -3.03 10.14
C TRP A 66 3.01 -1.61 9.95
N ALA A 67 2.17 -1.38 8.93
CA ALA A 67 1.54 -0.09 8.71
C ALA A 67 0.75 0.40 9.95
N ILE A 68 -0.08 -0.47 10.53
CA ILE A 68 -0.86 -0.16 11.74
C ILE A 68 0.05 0.12 12.93
N THR A 69 1.16 -0.61 13.07
CA THR A 69 2.11 -0.42 14.18
C THR A 69 2.68 0.99 14.16
N HIS A 70 3.14 1.47 13.00
CA HIS A 70 3.65 2.84 12.85
C HIS A 70 2.55 3.90 13.01
N LEU A 71 1.33 3.66 12.52
CA LEU A 71 0.20 4.58 12.76
C LEU A 71 -0.15 4.70 14.24
N ASN A 72 -0.10 3.60 14.99
CA ASN A 72 -0.30 3.62 16.44
C ASN A 72 0.83 4.37 17.15
N GLU A 73 2.07 4.27 16.65
CA GLU A 73 3.20 5.05 17.17
C GLU A 73 2.98 6.55 17.02
N VAL A 74 2.48 7.02 15.86
CA VAL A 74 2.13 8.44 15.65
C VAL A 74 1.14 8.93 16.70
N ILE A 75 0.11 8.12 17.00
CA ILE A 75 -0.91 8.44 18.02
C ILE A 75 -0.26 8.50 19.40
N ALA A 76 0.59 7.53 19.74
CA ALA A 76 1.26 7.46 21.04
C ALA A 76 2.26 8.62 21.24
N LEU A 77 2.96 9.05 20.20
CA LEU A 77 3.91 10.16 20.27
C LEU A 77 3.23 11.48 20.68
N GLY A 78 2.00 11.73 20.24
CA GLY A 78 1.24 12.92 20.66
C GLY A 78 0.96 12.95 22.17
N GLN A 79 0.90 11.79 22.82
CA GLN A 79 0.73 11.68 24.27
C GLN A 79 2.08 11.77 25.02
N ARG A 80 3.15 11.25 24.42
CA ARG A 80 4.49 11.19 25.04
C ARG A 80 5.26 12.51 24.95
N LEU A 81 5.01 13.31 23.91
CA LEU A 81 5.74 14.54 23.62
C LEU A 81 4.82 15.79 23.57
N PRO A 82 3.98 16.04 24.61
CA PRO A 82 2.96 17.09 24.55
C PRO A 82 3.52 18.52 24.48
N HIS A 83 4.79 18.71 24.83
CA HIS A 83 5.45 20.02 24.91
C HIS A 83 6.76 20.08 24.10
N ASN A 84 7.05 19.07 23.28
CA ASN A 84 8.25 19.01 22.45
C ASN A 84 7.85 18.86 20.99
N LEU A 85 7.49 19.99 20.37
CA LEU A 85 6.94 20.04 19.02
C LEU A 85 7.93 19.51 17.98
N ASP A 86 9.21 19.90 18.08
CA ASP A 86 10.23 19.55 17.09
C ASP A 86 10.47 18.03 17.08
N GLU A 87 10.60 17.42 18.26
CA GLU A 87 10.81 15.98 18.36
C GLU A 87 9.55 15.19 17.99
N TRP A 88 8.37 15.67 18.39
CA TRP A 88 7.11 15.09 17.95
C TRP A 88 6.98 15.12 16.42
N ALA A 89 7.27 16.27 15.79
CA ALA A 89 7.16 16.44 14.35
C ALA A 89 8.12 15.50 13.61
N ARG A 90 9.37 15.40 14.08
CA ARG A 90 10.37 14.50 13.50
C ARG A 90 9.94 13.03 13.58
N LEU A 91 9.59 12.54 14.76
CA LEU A 91 9.28 11.13 14.97
C LEU A 91 7.94 10.73 14.35
N SER A 92 6.92 11.59 14.44
CA SER A 92 5.64 11.35 13.80
C SER A 92 5.78 11.32 12.28
N SER A 93 6.60 12.19 11.69
CA SER A 93 6.88 12.17 10.25
C SER A 93 7.54 10.86 9.82
N TYR A 94 8.54 10.37 10.57
CA TYR A 94 9.18 9.08 10.27
C TYR A 94 8.19 7.92 10.30
N ALA A 95 7.40 7.81 11.38
CA ALA A 95 6.40 6.76 11.48
C ALA A 95 5.32 6.87 10.40
N MET A 96 4.89 8.09 10.04
CA MET A 96 3.95 8.28 8.92
C MET A 96 4.55 7.87 7.57
N THR A 97 5.82 8.17 7.31
CA THR A 97 6.48 7.76 6.07
C THR A 97 6.70 6.24 6.00
N ASP A 98 6.99 5.60 7.12
CA ASP A 98 7.10 4.13 7.19
C ASP A 98 5.74 3.48 6.96
N ALA A 99 4.70 3.94 7.66
CA ALA A 99 3.32 3.48 7.44
C ALA A 99 2.90 3.66 5.97
N HIS A 100 3.23 4.82 5.39
CA HIS A 100 2.93 5.09 3.98
C HIS A 100 3.64 4.09 3.07
N THR A 101 4.91 3.81 3.30
CA THR A 101 5.70 2.83 2.53
C THR A 101 5.05 1.46 2.55
N TYR A 102 4.64 0.97 3.72
CA TYR A 102 3.92 -0.31 3.82
C TYR A 102 2.58 -0.29 3.08
N THR A 103 1.82 0.80 3.15
CA THR A 103 0.56 0.92 2.39
C THR A 103 0.78 0.94 0.87
N GLN A 104 1.84 1.59 0.40
CA GLN A 104 2.22 1.56 -1.01
C GLN A 104 2.65 0.16 -1.43
N MET A 105 3.46 -0.54 -0.63
CA MET A 105 3.87 -1.91 -0.90
C MET A 105 2.69 -2.87 -1.00
N MET A 106 1.67 -2.74 -0.12
CA MET A 106 0.43 -3.53 -0.22
C MET A 106 -0.31 -3.32 -1.54
N ALA A 107 -0.58 -2.06 -1.89
CA ALA A 107 -1.27 -1.71 -3.12
C ALA A 107 -0.48 -2.11 -4.37
N GLY A 108 0.83 -1.86 -4.36
CA GLY A 108 1.75 -2.20 -5.43
C GLY A 108 1.86 -3.70 -5.64
N THR A 109 1.99 -4.50 -4.57
CA THR A 109 2.07 -5.96 -4.65
C THR A 109 0.80 -6.54 -5.25
N ASN A 110 -0.37 -6.00 -4.89
CA ASN A 110 -1.64 -6.38 -5.52
C ASN A 110 -1.66 -6.03 -7.01
N GLY A 111 -1.24 -4.81 -7.37
CA GLY A 111 -1.13 -4.40 -8.77
C GLY A 111 -0.17 -5.28 -9.58
N ALA A 112 1.00 -5.61 -9.02
CA ALA A 112 1.96 -6.52 -9.63
C ALA A 112 1.38 -7.95 -9.77
N PHE A 113 0.66 -8.44 -8.78
CA PHE A 113 -0.06 -9.71 -8.86
C PHE A 113 -1.12 -9.70 -9.97
N PHE A 114 -1.91 -8.62 -10.10
CA PHE A 114 -2.88 -8.49 -11.20
C PHE A 114 -2.21 -8.48 -12.58
N GLN A 115 -1.05 -7.84 -12.71
CA GLN A 115 -0.23 -7.91 -13.93
C GLN A 115 0.24 -9.34 -14.21
N MET A 116 0.64 -10.11 -13.18
CA MET A 116 1.02 -11.52 -13.34
C MET A 116 -0.14 -12.37 -13.85
N LEU A 117 -1.38 -12.08 -13.43
CA LEU A 117 -2.61 -12.71 -13.94
C LEU A 117 -2.96 -12.29 -15.38
N GLY A 118 -2.21 -11.37 -15.98
CA GLY A 118 -2.47 -10.85 -17.32
C GLY A 118 -3.65 -9.88 -17.40
N TRP A 119 -4.04 -9.25 -16.28
CA TRP A 119 -5.07 -8.21 -16.31
C TRP A 119 -4.55 -6.99 -17.09
N ASP A 120 -5.43 -6.38 -17.87
CA ASP A 120 -5.10 -5.18 -18.62
C ASP A 120 -4.95 -3.95 -17.71
N ASP A 121 -4.23 -2.94 -18.21
CA ASP A 121 -3.93 -1.72 -17.46
C ASP A 121 -5.20 -0.95 -17.07
N ASP A 122 -6.32 -1.05 -17.81
CA ASP A 122 -7.57 -0.35 -17.47
C ASP A 122 -8.24 -1.01 -16.27
N THR A 123 -8.30 -2.34 -16.25
CA THR A 123 -8.82 -3.15 -15.14
C THR A 123 -8.03 -2.89 -13.85
N ILE A 124 -6.70 -2.89 -13.94
CA ILE A 124 -5.83 -2.62 -12.77
C ILE A 124 -6.06 -1.20 -12.24
N ARG A 125 -6.11 -0.21 -13.13
CA ARG A 125 -6.39 1.20 -12.77
C ARG A 125 -7.74 1.37 -12.10
N HIS A 126 -8.75 0.67 -12.59
CA HIS A 126 -10.09 0.68 -12.01
C HIS A 126 -10.06 0.15 -10.57
N HIS A 127 -9.42 -1.00 -10.33
CA HIS A 127 -9.36 -1.62 -9.01
C HIS A 127 -8.48 -0.84 -8.02
N LEU A 128 -7.37 -0.27 -8.46
CA LEU A 128 -6.52 0.60 -7.63
C LEU A 128 -7.11 2.01 -7.45
N GLN A 129 -8.19 2.35 -8.17
CA GLN A 129 -8.82 3.67 -8.19
C GLN A 129 -7.83 4.80 -8.52
N VAL A 130 -6.97 4.58 -9.51
CA VAL A 130 -5.97 5.55 -9.99
C VAL A 130 -6.01 5.69 -11.50
N ARG A 131 -5.55 6.84 -12.02
CA ARG A 131 -5.41 7.07 -13.46
C ARG A 131 -4.25 6.31 -14.10
N ASP A 132 -3.26 5.95 -13.28
CA ASP A 132 -2.04 5.30 -13.69
C ASP A 132 -1.61 4.31 -12.61
N ALA A 133 -1.49 3.04 -12.99
CA ALA A 133 -1.08 1.96 -12.08
C ALA A 133 0.39 2.13 -11.65
N ASP A 134 1.20 2.81 -12.44
CA ASP A 134 2.61 3.11 -12.20
C ASP A 134 2.85 3.96 -10.94
N ARG A 135 1.77 4.52 -10.36
CA ARG A 135 1.79 5.21 -9.06
C ARG A 135 2.04 4.28 -7.88
N TYR A 136 1.66 3.00 -8.01
CA TYR A 136 1.77 2.02 -6.94
C TYR A 136 2.58 0.79 -7.33
N VAL A 137 2.56 0.40 -8.61
CA VAL A 137 3.33 -0.76 -9.09
C VAL A 137 4.79 -0.35 -9.34
N THR A 138 5.58 -0.38 -8.27
CA THR A 138 7.01 -0.06 -8.29
C THR A 138 7.89 -1.29 -8.49
N GLN A 139 9.17 -1.09 -8.78
CA GLN A 139 10.20 -2.14 -8.81
C GLN A 139 10.21 -2.99 -7.54
N HIS A 140 10.05 -2.39 -6.36
CA HIS A 140 10.00 -3.11 -5.09
C HIS A 140 8.73 -3.95 -4.95
N ALA A 141 7.59 -3.42 -5.37
CA ALA A 141 6.34 -4.16 -5.39
C ALA A 141 6.37 -5.35 -6.36
N VAL A 142 6.94 -5.15 -7.55
CA VAL A 142 7.17 -6.23 -8.53
C VAL A 142 8.13 -7.27 -7.98
N ALA A 143 9.21 -6.84 -7.32
CA ALA A 143 10.17 -7.74 -6.70
C ALA A 143 9.53 -8.58 -5.59
N HIS A 144 8.74 -7.94 -4.74
CA HIS A 144 8.01 -8.59 -3.66
C HIS A 144 7.01 -9.62 -4.20
N ALA A 145 6.15 -9.24 -5.15
CA ALA A 145 5.23 -10.17 -5.80
C ALA A 145 5.97 -11.35 -6.45
N ALA A 146 7.08 -11.09 -7.15
CA ALA A 146 7.87 -12.15 -7.75
C ALA A 146 8.46 -13.11 -6.70
N GLY A 147 8.89 -12.59 -5.54
CA GLY A 147 9.31 -13.41 -4.41
C GLY A 147 8.21 -14.35 -3.90
N LEU A 148 6.99 -13.82 -3.72
CA LEU A 148 5.82 -14.60 -3.25
C LEU A 148 5.50 -15.81 -4.16
N PHE A 149 5.78 -15.68 -5.45
CA PHE A 149 5.43 -16.71 -6.46
C PHE A 149 6.66 -17.40 -7.07
N GLY A 150 7.84 -17.26 -6.46
CA GLY A 150 9.08 -17.89 -6.93
C GLY A 150 9.52 -17.45 -8.34
N GLN A 151 9.09 -16.28 -8.79
CA GLN A 151 9.34 -15.77 -10.13
C GLN A 151 10.65 -14.96 -10.18
N PRO A 152 11.33 -14.94 -11.33
CA PRO A 152 12.41 -13.97 -11.55
C PRO A 152 11.84 -12.56 -11.59
N VAL A 153 12.57 -11.59 -11.02
CA VAL A 153 12.23 -10.16 -11.25
C VAL A 153 12.78 -9.69 -12.59
N PRO A 154 12.15 -8.68 -13.22
CA PRO A 154 12.64 -8.03 -14.44
C PRO A 154 14.07 -7.49 -14.29
N GLU A 155 14.81 -7.46 -15.39
CA GLU A 155 16.14 -6.83 -15.44
C GLU A 155 16.07 -5.35 -15.00
N GLY A 156 17.08 -4.89 -14.25
CA GLY A 156 17.12 -3.53 -13.71
C GLY A 156 16.27 -3.29 -12.46
N THR A 157 15.54 -4.29 -11.98
CA THR A 157 14.86 -4.24 -10.66
C THR A 157 15.87 -4.54 -9.55
N ASP A 158 15.93 -3.69 -8.52
CA ASP A 158 16.72 -3.98 -7.32
C ASP A 158 16.15 -5.23 -6.60
N ARG A 159 16.85 -6.36 -6.80
CA ARG A 159 16.41 -7.70 -6.38
C ARG A 159 16.45 -7.90 -4.87
N ALA A 160 17.38 -7.28 -4.15
CA ALA A 160 17.99 -7.96 -3.01
C ALA A 160 17.06 -8.09 -1.78
N THR A 161 16.28 -7.06 -1.45
CA THR A 161 15.50 -7.06 -0.20
C THR A 161 14.10 -7.58 -0.38
N TRP A 162 13.32 -7.00 -1.30
CA TRP A 162 11.89 -7.26 -1.37
C TRP A 162 11.53 -8.60 -1.99
N TRP A 163 12.33 -9.08 -2.95
CA TRP A 163 12.17 -10.44 -3.46
C TRP A 163 12.43 -11.47 -2.35
N THR A 164 13.48 -11.27 -1.57
CA THR A 164 13.83 -12.15 -0.44
C THR A 164 12.71 -12.21 0.59
N ILE A 165 12.17 -11.04 0.99
CA ILE A 165 11.02 -10.97 1.90
C ILE A 165 9.82 -11.73 1.33
N GLY A 166 9.48 -11.52 0.05
CA GLY A 166 8.40 -12.26 -0.61
C GLY A 166 8.62 -13.78 -0.57
N SER A 167 9.84 -14.22 -0.87
CA SER A 167 10.19 -15.65 -0.90
C SER A 167 10.15 -16.32 0.49
N GLN A 168 10.32 -15.55 1.57
CA GLN A 168 10.20 -16.06 2.93
C GLN A 168 8.77 -16.45 3.25
N TYR A 169 7.77 -15.63 2.89
CA TYR A 169 6.37 -16.02 3.06
C TYR A 169 6.01 -17.26 2.24
N ALA A 170 6.56 -17.38 1.03
CA ALA A 170 6.34 -18.56 0.18
C ALA A 170 6.97 -19.85 0.74
N ALA A 171 7.95 -19.74 1.63
CA ALA A 171 8.60 -20.88 2.29
C ALA A 171 7.91 -21.27 3.61
N GLU A 172 7.01 -20.43 4.12
CA GLU A 172 6.25 -20.66 5.36
C GLU A 172 4.86 -21.30 5.12
N ASP A 173 4.42 -21.38 3.86
CA ASP A 173 3.23 -22.09 3.38
C ASP A 173 3.55 -23.55 2.99
#